data_AF-A0A7V3I492-F1
#
_entry.id   AF-A0A7V3I492-F1
#
_cell.length_a   1.000
_cell.length_b   1.000
_cell.length_c   1.000
_cell.angle_alpha   90.00
_cell.angle_beta   90.00
_cell.angle_gamma   90.00
#
_symmetry.space_group_name_H-M   'P 1'
#
loop_
_entity.id
_entity.type
_entity.pdbx_description
1 polymer ?
#
loop_
_entity_poly.entity_id
_entity_poly.type
_entity_poly.pdbx_seq_one_letter_code
_entity_poly.pdbx_strand_id
1 'polypeptide(L)'
;MKRSLHADNTADLRFAVDDWLRRLTQSRIANRQPSMVNSQRCTSGFTLVELMIAVTVLSLILTSLCSLYFAVANEWQRQNGRGSALAAASMACTRLSDYISQAKGVVVLNRFAAGDAIAVNLPANSAYGIYVPTWSAGKVQYQTGNWIVFYLSDSSGSYGASGNILWAATMTWAGFPGSVTPDTAWSLYYDQPRGRIAPISSMRFALTSDSLPRVTITAASAYAV
;
A
#
# COMPACT_ATOMS: atom_id res chain seq x y z
N MET A 1 26.12 5.57 15.26
CA MET A 1 25.66 6.88 15.75
C MET A 1 24.72 7.49 14.69
N LYS A 2 23.42 7.15 14.70
CA LYS A 2 22.40 7.71 13.80
C LYS A 2 21.23 8.17 14.69
N ARG A 3 21.16 9.47 14.95
CA ARG A 3 20.04 10.10 15.67
C ARG A 3 18.84 10.15 14.72
N SER A 4 17.82 9.37 15.05
CA SER A 4 16.50 9.38 14.43
C SER A 4 15.76 10.68 14.81
N LEU A 5 15.86 11.68 13.93
CA LEU A 5 14.97 12.84 13.89
C LEU A 5 13.75 12.48 13.03
N HIS A 6 12.87 11.66 13.58
CA HIS A 6 11.49 11.59 13.12
C HIS A 6 10.62 12.08 14.27
N ALA A 7 10.64 13.40 14.42
CA ALA A 7 9.76 14.12 15.32
C ALA A 7 8.32 13.87 14.87
N ASP A 8 7.52 13.49 15.85
CA ASP A 8 6.15 13.06 15.75
C ASP A 8 5.24 14.27 15.45
N ASN A 9 5.16 14.67 14.18
CA ASN A 9 4.32 15.77 13.70
C ASN A 9 2.81 15.50 13.88
N THR A 10 2.41 14.32 14.38
CA THR A 10 1.01 13.98 14.61
C THR A 10 0.47 14.56 15.93
N ALA A 11 1.34 14.79 16.91
CA ALA A 11 0.98 15.41 18.18
C ALA A 11 0.63 16.90 18.01
N ASP A 12 1.40 17.63 17.21
CA ASP A 12 1.19 19.06 16.98
C ASP A 12 -0.12 19.35 16.22
N LEU A 13 -0.48 18.50 15.25
CA LEU A 13 -1.74 18.67 14.51
C LEU A 13 -2.97 18.41 15.38
N ARG A 14 -2.90 17.44 16.31
CA ARG A 14 -3.99 17.20 17.27
C ARG A 14 -4.16 18.39 18.22
N PHE A 15 -3.06 18.96 18.69
CA PHE A 15 -3.09 20.11 19.58
C PHE A 15 -3.66 21.36 18.89
N ALA A 16 -3.31 21.59 17.61
CA ALA A 16 -3.83 22.71 16.84
C ALA A 16 -5.34 22.61 16.57
N VAL A 17 -5.85 21.40 16.30
CA VAL A 17 -7.29 21.17 16.09
C VAL A 17 -8.07 21.34 17.40
N ASP A 18 -7.54 20.84 18.52
CA ASP A 18 -8.18 20.97 19.83
C ASP A 18 -8.20 22.43 20.31
N ASP A 19 -7.13 23.20 20.11
CA ASP A 19 -7.12 24.64 20.43
C ASP A 19 -8.11 25.42 19.56
N TRP A 20 -8.21 25.09 18.27
CA TRP A 20 -9.18 25.71 17.37
C TRP A 20 -10.64 25.41 17.78
N LEU A 21 -10.95 24.16 18.14
CA LEU A 21 -12.27 23.78 18.64
C LEU A 21 -12.61 24.47 19.98
N ARG A 22 -11.62 24.66 20.86
CA ARG A 22 -11.79 25.42 22.12
C ARG A 22 -12.07 26.89 21.87
N ARG A 23 -11.39 27.52 20.90
CA ARG A 23 -11.64 28.92 20.52
C ARG A 23 -13.04 29.12 19.93
N LEU A 24 -13.54 28.16 19.15
CA LEU A 24 -14.91 28.20 18.62
C LEU A 24 -15.99 28.01 19.68
N THR A 25 -15.72 27.24 20.72
CA THR A 25 -16.67 27.06 21.83
C THR A 25 -16.66 28.24 22.78
N GLN A 26 -15.50 28.85 23.07
CA GLN A 26 -15.42 30.05 23.92
C GLN A 26 -16.03 31.30 23.28
N SER A 27 -15.88 31.50 21.96
CA SER A 27 -16.47 32.65 21.28
C SER A 27 -18.00 32.65 21.27
N ARG A 28 -18.63 31.48 21.40
CA ARG A 28 -20.10 31.36 21.49
C ARG A 28 -20.67 31.74 22.86
N ILE A 29 -19.87 31.71 23.93
CA ILE A 29 -20.36 31.94 25.30
C ILE A 29 -20.27 33.42 25.67
N ALA A 30 -19.30 34.16 25.13
CA ALA A 30 -19.04 35.54 25.53
C ALA A 30 -20.02 36.59 24.95
N ASN A 31 -20.94 36.21 24.04
CA ASN A 31 -21.83 37.17 23.37
C ASN A 31 -23.33 36.92 23.63
N ARG A 32 -23.68 36.41 24.82
CA ARG A 32 -25.06 36.43 25.32
C ARG A 32 -25.22 37.55 26.34
N GLN A 33 -25.39 38.78 25.86
CA GLN A 33 -26.06 39.79 26.65
C GLN A 33 -27.57 39.48 26.66
N PRO A 34 -28.22 39.38 27.83
CA PRO A 34 -29.67 39.23 27.91
C PRO A 34 -30.32 40.57 27.59
N SER A 35 -30.52 40.86 26.30
CA SER A 35 -31.44 41.90 25.88
C SER A 35 -32.86 41.43 26.22
N MET A 36 -33.50 42.04 27.22
CA MET A 36 -34.92 41.87 27.48
C MET A 36 -35.71 42.53 26.35
N VAL A 37 -35.73 41.88 25.19
CA VAL A 37 -36.64 42.22 24.09
C VAL A 37 -37.99 41.61 24.43
N ASN A 38 -38.89 42.50 24.84
CA ASN A 38 -40.29 42.23 25.08
C ASN A 38 -40.89 41.66 23.79
N SER A 39 -40.88 40.33 23.68
CA SER A 39 -41.30 39.62 22.48
C SER A 39 -42.82 39.56 22.51
N GLN A 40 -43.48 40.58 21.95
CA GLN A 40 -44.85 40.45 21.50
C GLN A 40 -44.89 39.27 20.53
N ARG A 41 -45.40 38.13 21.02
CA ARG A 41 -45.58 36.92 20.22
C ARG A 41 -46.71 37.17 19.24
N CYS A 42 -46.42 37.84 18.14
CA CYS A 42 -47.19 37.70 16.92
C CYS A 42 -46.89 36.30 16.38
N THR A 43 -47.64 35.30 16.84
CA THR A 43 -47.74 34.00 16.18
C THR A 43 -48.42 34.20 14.83
N SER A 44 -47.64 34.62 13.84
CA SER A 44 -48.03 34.51 12.43
C SER A 44 -47.96 33.04 12.07
N GLY A 45 -49.11 32.41 11.88
CA GLY A 45 -49.18 31.03 11.41
C GLY A 45 -48.71 30.98 9.96
N PHE A 46 -47.77 30.07 9.66
CA PHE A 46 -47.39 29.77 8.28
C PHE A 46 -48.62 29.30 7.51
N THR A 47 -48.82 29.85 6.31
CA THR A 47 -49.87 29.34 5.44
C THR A 47 -49.47 27.95 4.94
N LEU A 48 -50.44 27.05 4.74
CA LEU A 48 -50.18 25.67 4.29
C LEU A 48 -49.38 25.65 2.97
N VAL A 49 -49.67 26.59 2.07
CA VAL A 49 -48.98 26.75 0.78
C VAL A 49 -47.50 27.06 0.98
N GLU A 50 -47.17 27.95 1.90
CA GLU A 50 -45.79 28.33 2.19
C GLU A 50 -44.98 27.17 2.77
N LEU A 51 -45.62 26.32 3.60
CA LEU A 51 -45.00 25.10 4.11
C LEU A 51 -44.75 24.06 2.99
N MET A 52 -45.68 23.91 2.05
CA MET A 52 -45.46 23.01 0.89
C MET A 52 -44.31 23.49 0.00
N ILE A 53 -44.18 24.81 -0.22
CA ILE A 53 -43.07 25.37 -0.98
C ILE A 53 -41.74 25.16 -0.23
N ALA A 54 -41.71 25.37 1.08
CA ALA A 54 -40.50 25.15 1.88
C ALA A 54 -40.03 23.69 1.84
N VAL A 55 -40.96 22.73 1.97
CA VAL A 55 -40.63 21.29 1.93
C VAL A 55 -40.12 20.86 0.56
N THR A 56 -40.69 21.39 -0.53
CA THR A 56 -40.23 21.07 -1.89
C THR A 56 -38.85 21.66 -2.19
N VAL A 57 -38.57 22.89 -1.77
CA VAL A 57 -37.22 23.47 -1.90
C VAL A 57 -36.20 22.69 -1.06
N LEU A 58 -36.57 22.31 0.17
CA LEU A 58 -35.70 21.53 1.05
C LEU A 58 -35.39 20.14 0.47
N SER A 59 -36.38 19.44 -0.09
CA SER A 59 -36.15 18.13 -0.68
C SER A 59 -35.24 18.20 -1.90
N LEU A 60 -35.39 19.22 -2.76
CA LEU A 60 -34.50 19.45 -3.89
C LEU A 60 -33.04 19.69 -3.43
N ILE A 61 -32.83 20.52 -2.41
CA ILE A 61 -31.51 20.77 -1.85
C ILE A 61 -30.92 19.48 -1.27
N LEU A 62 -31.72 18.71 -0.53
CA LEU A 62 -31.26 17.47 0.10
C LEU A 62 -30.85 16.43 -0.96
N THR A 63 -31.64 16.26 -2.02
CA THR A 63 -31.32 15.35 -3.13
C THR A 63 -30.03 15.78 -3.85
N SER A 64 -29.83 17.08 -4.05
CA SER A 64 -28.60 17.61 -4.65
C SER A 64 -27.37 17.32 -3.76
N LEU A 65 -27.49 17.53 -2.44
CA LEU A 65 -26.41 17.26 -1.48
C LEU A 65 -26.08 15.77 -1.39
N CYS A 66 -27.10 14.90 -1.37
CA CYS A 66 -26.91 13.45 -1.38
C CYS A 66 -26.15 13.00 -2.64
N SER A 67 -26.51 13.54 -3.81
CA SER A 67 -25.84 13.20 -5.08
C SER A 67 -24.37 13.61 -5.08
N LEU A 68 -24.07 14.81 -4.57
CA LEU A 68 -22.70 15.29 -4.43
C LEU A 68 -21.89 14.42 -3.44
N TYR A 69 -22.50 14.05 -2.31
CA TYR A 69 -21.86 13.19 -1.32
C TYR A 69 -21.46 11.84 -1.90
N PHE A 70 -22.35 11.16 -2.63
CA PHE A 70 -22.03 9.88 -3.27
C PHE A 70 -20.93 10.02 -4.32
N ALA A 71 -20.94 11.10 -5.10
CA ALA A 71 -19.88 11.37 -6.07
C ALA A 71 -18.50 11.51 -5.39
N VAL A 72 -18.42 12.27 -4.29
CA VAL A 72 -17.19 12.45 -3.52
C VAL A 72 -16.76 11.14 -2.84
N ALA A 73 -17.70 10.38 -2.28
CA ALA A 73 -17.40 9.10 -1.62
C ALA A 73 -16.82 8.08 -2.62
N ASN A 74 -17.37 8.00 -3.83
CA ASN A 74 -16.84 7.13 -4.89
C ASN A 74 -15.44 7.56 -5.34
N GLU A 75 -15.22 8.87 -5.50
CA GLU A 75 -13.91 9.40 -5.87
C GLU A 75 -12.86 9.09 -4.79
N TRP A 76 -13.22 9.29 -3.52
CA TRP A 76 -12.35 9.00 -2.39
C TRP A 76 -11.94 7.52 -2.36
N GLN A 77 -12.89 6.59 -2.55
CA GLN A 77 -12.59 5.16 -2.60
C GLN A 77 -11.65 4.81 -3.75
N ARG A 78 -11.86 5.39 -4.93
CA ARG A 78 -10.98 5.20 -6.10
C ARG A 78 -9.56 5.70 -5.84
N GLN A 79 -9.41 6.87 -5.22
CA GLN A 79 -8.10 7.44 -4.87
C GLN A 79 -7.39 6.58 -3.81
N ASN A 80 -8.10 6.12 -2.80
CA ASN A 80 -7.54 5.23 -1.78
C ASN A 80 -7.04 3.90 -2.40
N GLY A 81 -7.82 3.30 -3.31
CA GLY A 81 -7.42 2.09 -4.03
C GLY A 81 -6.16 2.29 -4.88
N ARG A 82 -6.04 3.42 -5.59
CA ARG A 82 -4.84 3.79 -6.35
C ARG A 82 -3.63 4.00 -5.44
N GLY A 83 -3.81 4.69 -4.32
CA GLY A 83 -2.74 4.92 -3.34
C GLY A 83 -2.17 3.62 -2.78
N SER A 84 -3.04 2.67 -2.42
CA SER A 84 -2.62 1.35 -1.94
C SER A 84 -1.89 0.53 -3.01
N ALA A 85 -2.38 0.53 -4.25
CA ALA A 85 -1.73 -0.18 -5.36
C ALA A 85 -0.33 0.40 -5.67
N LEU A 86 -0.19 1.73 -5.67
CA LEU A 86 1.09 2.40 -5.88
C LEU A 86 2.09 2.10 -4.75
N ALA A 87 1.62 2.11 -3.50
CA ALA A 87 2.44 1.78 -2.34
C ALA A 87 2.96 0.33 -2.41
N ALA A 88 2.10 -0.62 -2.78
CA ALA A 88 2.48 -2.03 -2.97
C ALA A 88 3.52 -2.19 -4.09
N ALA A 89 3.28 -1.57 -5.26
CA ALA A 89 4.22 -1.63 -6.38
C ALA A 89 5.58 -0.97 -6.04
N SER A 90 5.57 0.18 -5.36
CA SER A 90 6.78 0.86 -4.88
C SER A 90 7.59 -0.03 -3.93
N MET A 91 6.91 -0.66 -2.96
CA MET A 91 7.56 -1.56 -2.01
C MET A 91 8.14 -2.79 -2.69
N ALA A 92 7.40 -3.37 -3.64
CA ALA A 92 7.86 -4.49 -4.45
C ALA A 92 9.14 -4.13 -5.24
N CYS A 93 9.12 -3.01 -5.97
CA CYS A 93 10.27 -2.53 -6.73
C CYS A 93 11.49 -2.29 -5.85
N THR A 94 11.31 -1.61 -4.72
CA THR A 94 12.40 -1.31 -3.77
C THR A 94 13.04 -2.60 -3.26
N ARG A 95 12.21 -3.53 -2.77
CA ARG A 95 12.69 -4.80 -2.22
C ARG A 95 13.37 -5.65 -3.30
N LEU A 96 12.73 -5.82 -4.47
CA LEU A 96 13.33 -6.59 -5.57
C LEU A 96 14.65 -5.98 -6.03
N SER A 97 14.72 -4.64 -6.12
CA SER A 97 15.96 -3.93 -6.47
C SER A 97 17.08 -4.21 -5.47
N ASP A 98 16.79 -4.24 -4.17
CA ASP A 98 17.79 -4.55 -3.15
C ASP A 98 18.39 -5.96 -3.37
N TYR A 99 17.56 -6.98 -3.63
CA TYR A 99 18.04 -8.34 -3.88
C TYR A 99 18.75 -8.48 -5.23
N ILE A 100 18.22 -7.86 -6.28
CA ILE A 100 18.80 -7.90 -7.63
C ILE A 100 20.17 -7.23 -7.64
N SER A 101 20.33 -6.07 -6.97
CA SER A 101 21.61 -5.35 -6.89
C SER A 101 22.70 -6.15 -6.18
N GLN A 102 22.31 -7.10 -5.34
CA GLN A 102 23.20 -7.99 -4.58
C GLN A 102 23.39 -9.35 -5.24
N ALA A 103 22.63 -9.65 -6.30
CA ALA A 103 22.63 -10.95 -6.93
C ALA A 103 23.90 -11.17 -7.78
N LYS A 104 24.44 -12.38 -7.72
CA LYS A 104 25.52 -12.84 -8.60
C LYS A 104 24.98 -13.35 -9.94
N GLY A 105 23.76 -13.86 -9.94
CA GLY A 105 23.12 -14.44 -11.12
C GLY A 105 21.61 -14.33 -11.03
N VAL A 106 20.97 -14.25 -12.18
CA VAL A 106 19.53 -14.08 -12.29
C VAL A 106 19.01 -14.99 -13.39
N VAL A 107 17.93 -15.72 -13.12
CA VAL A 107 17.25 -16.57 -14.09
C VAL A 107 15.76 -16.25 -14.06
N VAL A 108 15.19 -15.95 -15.22
CA VAL A 108 13.74 -15.76 -15.35
C VAL A 108 13.09 -17.13 -15.50
N LEU A 109 12.03 -17.36 -14.74
CA LEU A 109 11.30 -18.62 -14.68
C LEU A 109 9.90 -18.43 -15.24
N ASN A 110 9.37 -19.50 -15.83
CA ASN A 110 8.00 -19.58 -16.32
C ASN A 110 7.26 -20.64 -15.50
N ARG A 111 6.25 -20.23 -14.75
CA ARG A 111 5.39 -21.13 -13.99
C ARG A 111 4.02 -21.26 -14.65
N PHE A 112 3.23 -20.18 -14.66
CA PHE A 112 1.92 -20.16 -15.33
C PHE A 112 1.94 -19.33 -16.61
N ALA A 113 2.74 -18.27 -16.63
CA ALA A 113 2.91 -17.38 -17.77
C ALA A 113 4.39 -17.11 -18.01
N ALA A 114 4.71 -16.59 -19.20
CA ALA A 114 6.08 -16.26 -19.55
C ALA A 114 6.63 -15.13 -18.67
N GLY A 115 7.66 -15.46 -17.88
CA GLY A 115 8.37 -14.57 -16.99
C GLY A 115 7.58 -14.17 -15.75
N ASP A 116 6.73 -15.04 -15.21
CA ASP A 116 5.94 -14.73 -14.00
C ASP A 116 6.73 -14.90 -12.69
N ALA A 117 7.94 -15.49 -12.75
CA ALA A 117 8.83 -15.65 -11.62
C ALA A 117 10.28 -15.31 -11.98
N ILE A 118 11.08 -14.95 -10.98
CA ILE A 118 12.52 -14.73 -11.14
C ILE A 118 13.29 -15.37 -10.00
N ALA A 119 14.33 -16.11 -10.33
CA ALA A 119 15.27 -16.68 -9.39
C ALA A 119 16.57 -15.86 -9.38
N VAL A 120 16.98 -15.40 -8.21
CA VAL A 120 18.23 -14.68 -7.99
C VAL A 120 19.15 -15.52 -7.13
N ASN A 121 20.42 -15.60 -7.52
CA ASN A 121 21.46 -16.23 -6.72
C ASN A 121 22.16 -15.17 -5.87
N LEU A 122 22.05 -15.29 -4.55
CA LEU A 122 22.81 -14.45 -3.64
C LEU A 122 24.17 -15.07 -3.32
N PRO A 123 25.20 -14.26 -3.01
CA PRO A 123 26.47 -14.78 -2.54
C PRO A 123 26.33 -15.56 -1.22
N ALA A 124 27.07 -16.66 -1.07
CA ALA A 124 27.01 -17.52 0.13
C ALA A 124 27.60 -16.85 1.38
N ASN A 125 28.73 -16.17 1.20
CA ASN A 125 29.51 -15.63 2.31
C ASN A 125 29.10 -14.21 2.60
N SER A 126 28.26 -14.03 3.63
CA SER A 126 27.99 -12.73 4.22
C SER A 126 28.52 -12.69 5.66
N ALA A 127 29.48 -11.81 5.92
CA ALA A 127 29.88 -11.47 7.28
C ALA A 127 29.25 -10.12 7.64
N TYR A 128 28.38 -10.09 8.64
CA TYR A 128 27.66 -8.87 9.05
C TYR A 128 26.85 -8.18 7.92
N GLY A 129 26.32 -8.96 6.98
CA GLY A 129 25.58 -8.44 5.82
C GLY A 129 26.46 -7.87 4.70
N ILE A 130 27.79 -7.98 4.81
CA ILE A 130 28.72 -7.61 3.75
C ILE A 130 29.17 -8.89 3.06
N TYR A 131 29.00 -8.95 1.73
CA TYR A 131 29.46 -10.09 0.95
C TYR A 131 30.97 -10.07 0.83
N VAL A 132 31.60 -11.17 1.23
CA VAL A 132 33.07 -11.32 1.19
C VAL A 132 33.45 -12.02 -0.10
N PRO A 133 34.19 -11.37 -1.00
CA PRO A 133 34.67 -12.04 -2.20
C PRO A 133 35.78 -13.03 -1.83
N THR A 134 35.88 -14.11 -2.59
CA THR A 134 36.91 -15.15 -2.39
C THR A 134 37.81 -15.24 -3.61
N TRP A 135 39.10 -15.50 -3.38
CA TRP A 135 40.01 -15.77 -4.48
C TRP A 135 39.81 -17.20 -4.97
N SER A 136 39.46 -17.38 -6.25
CA SER A 136 39.25 -18.72 -6.80
C SER A 136 39.48 -18.70 -8.31
N ALA A 137 40.22 -19.71 -8.81
CA ALA A 137 40.65 -19.79 -10.21
C ALA A 137 41.34 -18.52 -10.74
N GLY A 138 42.17 -17.87 -9.91
CA GLY A 138 42.96 -16.70 -10.31
C GLY A 138 42.15 -15.40 -10.47
N LYS A 139 40.88 -15.38 -10.07
CA LYS A 139 40.04 -14.17 -10.06
C LYS A 139 39.33 -14.01 -8.72
N VAL A 140 39.05 -12.75 -8.37
CA VAL A 140 38.19 -12.41 -7.24
C VAL A 140 36.75 -12.73 -7.62
N GLN A 141 36.11 -13.68 -6.94
CA GLN A 141 34.73 -14.04 -7.20
C GLN A 141 33.95 -14.32 -5.92
N TYR A 142 32.67 -13.97 -5.93
CA TYR A 142 31.74 -14.34 -4.86
C TYR A 142 31.38 -15.83 -4.95
N GLN A 143 31.34 -16.52 -3.80
CA GLN A 143 30.84 -17.90 -3.75
C GLN A 143 29.34 -17.91 -4.00
N THR A 144 28.88 -18.86 -4.82
CA THR A 144 27.45 -19.04 -5.13
C THR A 144 26.73 -19.53 -3.89
N GLY A 145 25.72 -18.78 -3.42
CA GLY A 145 24.92 -19.13 -2.26
C GLY A 145 23.55 -19.69 -2.64
N ASN A 146 22.60 -19.54 -1.71
CA ASN A 146 21.22 -19.98 -1.90
C ASN A 146 20.53 -19.17 -2.99
N TRP A 147 19.59 -19.82 -3.67
CA TRP A 147 18.71 -19.15 -4.61
C TRP A 147 17.47 -18.63 -3.89
N ILE A 148 17.08 -17.41 -4.20
CA ILE A 148 15.81 -16.83 -3.79
C ILE A 148 14.96 -16.69 -5.04
N VAL A 149 13.73 -17.18 -5.00
CA VAL A 149 12.76 -17.02 -6.07
C VAL A 149 11.66 -16.06 -5.64
N PHE A 150 11.32 -15.13 -6.52
CA PHE A 150 10.21 -14.22 -6.37
C PHE A 150 9.10 -14.57 -7.35
N TYR A 151 7.87 -14.66 -6.84
CA TYR A 151 6.67 -15.03 -7.60
C TYR A 151 5.42 -14.50 -6.90
N LEU A 152 4.28 -14.53 -7.61
CA LEU A 152 2.99 -14.20 -7.01
C LEU A 152 2.28 -15.47 -6.52
N SER A 153 1.73 -15.46 -5.32
CA SER A 153 0.93 -16.57 -4.79
C SER A 153 -0.21 -16.04 -3.94
N ASP A 154 -1.10 -16.94 -3.54
CA ASP A 154 -2.10 -16.72 -2.49
C ASP A 154 -1.45 -16.70 -1.08
N SER A 155 -2.26 -16.75 -0.03
CA SER A 155 -1.80 -16.78 1.36
C SER A 155 -1.03 -18.04 1.76
N SER A 156 -1.10 -19.13 0.97
CA SER A 156 -0.34 -20.35 1.24
C SER A 156 1.15 -20.19 0.92
N GLY A 157 1.47 -19.26 0.02
CA GLY A 157 2.81 -19.09 -0.52
C GLY A 157 3.30 -20.24 -1.39
N SER A 158 2.47 -21.24 -1.68
CA SER A 158 2.88 -22.38 -2.51
C SER A 158 3.37 -21.90 -3.88
N TYR A 159 4.53 -22.40 -4.32
CA TYR A 159 5.04 -22.07 -5.65
C TYR A 159 4.03 -22.42 -6.74
N GLY A 160 3.23 -23.47 -6.58
CA GLY A 160 2.19 -23.88 -7.54
C GLY A 160 0.84 -23.18 -7.38
N ALA A 161 0.71 -22.14 -6.54
CA ALA A 161 -0.54 -21.42 -6.35
C ALA A 161 -0.51 -20.05 -7.04
N SER A 162 -1.66 -19.63 -7.58
CA SER A 162 -1.86 -18.30 -8.15
C SER A 162 -2.44 -17.36 -7.10
N GLY A 163 -2.00 -16.11 -7.08
CA GLY A 163 -2.57 -15.10 -6.20
C GLY A 163 -1.95 -13.73 -6.43
N ASN A 164 -2.20 -12.81 -5.50
CA ASN A 164 -1.90 -11.39 -5.63
C ASN A 164 -0.89 -10.88 -4.58
N ILE A 165 -0.24 -11.80 -3.85
CA ILE A 165 0.79 -11.50 -2.87
C ILE A 165 2.14 -11.80 -3.51
N LEU A 166 3.07 -10.84 -3.44
CA LEU A 166 4.47 -11.12 -3.79
C LEU A 166 5.12 -11.94 -2.69
N TRP A 167 5.63 -13.10 -3.07
CA TRP A 167 6.36 -14.01 -2.21
C TRP A 167 7.85 -14.00 -2.56
N ALA A 168 8.66 -14.12 -1.51
CA ALA A 168 10.03 -14.58 -1.61
C ALA A 168 10.09 -16.02 -1.07
N ALA A 169 10.85 -16.88 -1.72
CA ALA A 169 11.09 -18.24 -1.25
C ALA A 169 12.55 -18.61 -1.47
N THR A 170 13.09 -19.47 -0.61
CA THR A 170 14.42 -20.05 -0.79
C THR A 170 14.31 -21.36 -1.56
N MET A 171 15.32 -21.68 -2.38
CA MET A 171 15.36 -22.94 -3.11
C MET A 171 16.80 -23.43 -3.35
N THR A 172 16.94 -24.72 -3.62
CA THR A 172 18.14 -25.31 -4.20
C THR A 172 17.89 -25.62 -5.67
N TRP A 173 18.84 -25.29 -6.54
CA TRP A 173 18.63 -25.44 -7.99
C TRP A 173 18.36 -26.90 -8.40
N ALA A 174 19.03 -27.86 -7.74
CA ALA A 174 18.88 -29.28 -8.04
C ALA A 174 17.49 -29.86 -7.71
N GLY A 175 16.72 -29.21 -6.81
CA GLY A 175 15.40 -29.66 -6.38
C GLY A 175 14.24 -28.85 -6.96
N PHE A 176 14.50 -27.91 -7.88
CA PHE A 176 13.46 -27.05 -8.44
C PHE A 176 12.49 -27.85 -9.35
N PRO A 177 11.15 -27.65 -9.23
CA PRO A 177 10.45 -26.70 -8.36
C PRO A 177 10.06 -27.23 -6.96
N GLY A 178 10.28 -28.52 -6.66
CA GLY A 178 9.83 -29.13 -5.40
C GLY A 178 10.53 -28.64 -4.13
N SER A 179 11.71 -28.03 -4.24
CA SER A 179 12.48 -27.51 -3.10
C SER A 179 12.17 -26.05 -2.74
N VAL A 180 11.17 -25.42 -3.38
CA VAL A 180 10.82 -24.02 -3.10
C VAL A 180 10.16 -23.92 -1.74
N THR A 181 10.83 -23.24 -0.80
CA THR A 181 10.37 -23.05 0.58
C THR A 181 10.00 -21.58 0.81
N PRO A 182 8.71 -21.25 0.95
CA PRO A 182 8.25 -19.86 1.09
C PRO A 182 8.78 -19.20 2.36
N ASP A 183 9.21 -17.95 2.26
CA ASP A 183 9.61 -17.12 3.39
C ASP A 183 8.42 -16.28 3.87
N THR A 184 7.73 -16.78 4.90
CA THR A 184 6.57 -16.11 5.50
C THR A 184 6.97 -14.82 6.23
N ALA A 185 8.16 -14.78 6.83
CA ALA A 185 8.65 -13.60 7.55
C ALA A 185 8.97 -12.45 6.60
N TRP A 186 9.31 -12.73 5.35
CA TRP A 186 9.46 -11.72 4.31
C TRP A 186 8.12 -11.31 3.70
N SER A 187 7.26 -12.30 3.39
CA SER A 187 6.09 -12.11 2.52
C SER A 187 4.81 -11.71 3.27
N LEU A 188 4.69 -12.05 4.56
CA LEU A 188 3.46 -11.89 5.36
C LEU A 188 3.64 -10.98 6.59
N TYR A 189 2.59 -10.28 6.99
CA TYR A 189 2.59 -9.48 8.23
C TYR A 189 2.41 -10.37 9.46
N TYR A 190 3.41 -10.45 10.35
CA TYR A 190 3.30 -11.08 11.68
C TYR A 190 2.54 -12.42 11.67
N ASP A 191 2.89 -13.32 10.74
CA ASP A 191 2.27 -14.64 10.56
C ASP A 191 0.75 -14.64 10.24
N GLN A 192 0.19 -13.49 9.85
CA GLN A 192 -1.16 -13.37 9.33
C GLN A 192 -1.20 -13.78 7.85
N PRO A 193 -2.33 -14.30 7.33
CA PRO A 193 -2.49 -14.63 5.89
C PRO A 193 -2.53 -13.39 4.98
N ARG A 194 -2.16 -12.21 5.50
CA ARG A 194 -2.15 -10.94 4.78
C ARG A 194 -0.73 -10.66 4.27
N GLY A 195 -0.61 -10.59 2.94
CA GLY A 195 0.63 -10.22 2.26
C GLY A 195 1.12 -8.83 2.63
N ARG A 196 2.44 -8.68 2.82
CA ARG A 196 3.10 -7.38 3.00
C ARG A 196 3.06 -6.53 1.75
N ILE A 197 3.17 -7.19 0.60
CA ILE A 197 3.24 -6.57 -0.72
C ILE A 197 2.06 -7.11 -1.53
N ALA A 198 0.91 -6.47 -1.35
CA ALA A 198 -0.35 -6.78 -2.01
C ALA A 198 -1.23 -5.51 -2.04
N PRO A 199 -2.14 -5.34 -3.03
CA PRO A 199 -2.42 -6.28 -4.12
C PRO A 199 -1.51 -6.05 -5.34
N ILE A 200 -0.99 -7.14 -5.92
CA ILE A 200 -0.34 -7.14 -7.24
C ILE A 200 -1.16 -8.02 -8.18
N SER A 201 -1.58 -7.48 -9.32
CA SER A 201 -2.38 -8.22 -10.31
C SER A 201 -1.52 -9.11 -11.19
N SER A 202 -0.37 -8.62 -11.63
CA SER A 202 0.57 -9.41 -12.41
C SER A 202 1.99 -8.89 -12.25
N MET A 203 2.94 -9.78 -12.47
CA MET A 203 4.36 -9.48 -12.45
C MET A 203 5.01 -10.15 -13.65
N ARG A 204 5.86 -9.42 -14.36
CA ARG A 204 6.58 -9.94 -15.50
C ARG A 204 8.06 -9.57 -15.40
N PHE A 205 8.89 -10.58 -15.54
CA PHE A 205 10.33 -10.50 -15.53
C PHE A 205 10.85 -10.76 -16.92
N ALA A 206 11.87 -10.00 -17.30
CA ALA A 206 12.61 -10.18 -18.54
C ALA A 206 14.08 -9.85 -18.30
N LEU A 207 14.96 -10.40 -19.12
CA LEU A 207 16.35 -9.96 -19.21
C LEU A 207 16.52 -9.14 -20.49
N THR A 208 17.25 -8.04 -20.43
CA THR A 208 17.68 -7.32 -21.63
C THR A 208 18.81 -8.08 -22.33
N SER A 209 19.21 -7.62 -23.52
CA SER A 209 20.38 -8.16 -24.24
C SER A 209 21.66 -8.16 -23.38
N ASP A 210 21.77 -7.19 -22.48
CA ASP A 210 22.94 -7.02 -21.60
C ASP A 210 22.80 -7.80 -20.28
N SER A 211 21.85 -8.75 -20.22
CA SER A 211 21.52 -9.51 -19.02
C SER A 211 21.04 -8.68 -17.82
N LEU A 212 20.56 -7.46 -18.06
CA LEU A 212 19.97 -6.63 -17.01
C LEU A 212 18.53 -7.08 -16.76
N PRO A 213 18.14 -7.37 -15.51
CA PRO A 213 16.77 -7.73 -15.20
C PRO A 213 15.85 -6.52 -15.30
N ARG A 214 14.75 -6.69 -16.04
CA ARG A 214 13.62 -5.78 -16.11
C ARG A 214 12.44 -6.42 -15.38
N VAL A 215 11.86 -5.67 -14.44
CA VAL A 215 10.64 -6.05 -13.73
C VAL A 215 9.52 -5.13 -14.18
N THR A 216 8.39 -5.71 -14.58
CA THR A 216 7.14 -4.99 -14.84
C THR A 216 6.11 -5.46 -13.83
N ILE A 217 5.61 -4.54 -13.00
CA ILE A 217 4.62 -4.84 -11.96
C ILE A 217 3.32 -4.13 -12.33
N THR A 218 2.24 -4.90 -12.40
CA THR A 218 0.90 -4.36 -12.56
C THR A 218 0.16 -4.55 -11.25
N ALA A 219 -0.17 -3.45 -10.57
CA ALA A 219 -1.03 -3.47 -9.39
C ALA A 219 -2.41 -2.95 -9.78
N ALA A 220 -3.46 -3.69 -9.39
CA ALA A 220 -4.83 -3.27 -9.62
C ALA A 220 -5.41 -2.69 -8.33
N SER A 221 -6.11 -1.57 -8.46
CA SER A 221 -6.96 -1.04 -7.42
C SER A 221 -8.09 -2.04 -7.15
N ALA A 222 -8.31 -2.44 -5.90
CA ALA A 222 -9.42 -3.32 -5.51
C ALA A 222 -10.80 -2.63 -5.57
N TYR A 223 -10.91 -1.49 -6.26
CA TYR A 223 -12.18 -0.80 -6.48
C TYR A 223 -13.00 -1.60 -7.49
N ALA A 224 -14.00 -2.33 -7.00
CA ALA A 224 -15.07 -2.86 -7.83
C ALA A 224 -15.95 -1.68 -8.25
N VAL A 225 -16.01 -1.42 -9.56
CA VAL A 225 -16.96 -0.48 -10.18
C VAL A 225 -18.33 -1.13 -10.24
#